data_AF-A0AAX3N723-F1
#
_entry.id   AF-A0AAX3N723-F1
#
_cell.length_a   1.000
_cell.length_b   1.000
_cell.length_c   1.000
_cell.angle_alpha   90.00
_cell.angle_beta   90.00
_cell.angle_gamma   90.00
#
_symmetry.space_group_name_H-M   'P 1'
#
loop_
_entity.id
_entity.type
_entity.pdbx_description
1 polymer ?
#
loop_
_entity_poly.entity_id
_entity_poly.type
_entity_poly.pdbx_seq_one_letter_code
_entity_poly.pdbx_strand_id
1 'polypeptide(L)'
;MNVQLVEQLQTETYFMLNLEITFTGLKEWFHMAGMQCDDVSLFQSILMPEKISPEKQVEFAQLILYRHEDVFFQMHRGLSAEEPLHQLLIQLLNVRTLHGEETAILDLWEKLNLDRKETDPKYRSIYELFSN
;
A
#
# COMPACT_ATOMS: atom_id res chain seq x y z
N MET A 1 15.23 -1.78 -15.18
CA MET A 1 14.52 -2.49 -14.11
C MET A 1 13.51 -3.43 -14.75
N ASN A 2 13.31 -4.64 -14.24
CA ASN A 2 12.47 -5.63 -14.91
C ASN A 2 10.99 -5.23 -14.76
N VAL A 3 10.35 -4.76 -15.83
CA VAL A 3 8.92 -4.39 -15.86
C VAL A 3 8.06 -5.52 -15.30
N GLN A 4 8.45 -6.77 -15.56
CA GLN A 4 7.79 -7.96 -15.04
C GLN A 4 7.80 -8.05 -13.51
N LEU A 5 8.87 -7.58 -12.85
CA LEU A 5 8.96 -7.59 -11.39
C LEU A 5 7.95 -6.61 -10.78
N VAL A 6 7.79 -5.42 -11.37
CA VAL A 6 6.85 -4.40 -10.86
C VAL A 6 5.40 -4.84 -11.08
N GLU A 7 5.09 -5.41 -12.25
CA GLU A 7 3.76 -5.98 -12.53
C GLU A 7 3.41 -7.13 -11.58
N GLN A 8 4.37 -8.02 -11.32
CA GLN A 8 4.21 -9.10 -10.37
C GLN A 8 4.04 -8.57 -8.95
N LEU A 9 4.87 -7.61 -8.53
CA LEU A 9 4.77 -6.97 -7.22
C LEU A 9 3.39 -6.34 -7.01
N GLN A 10 2.88 -5.61 -8.00
CA GLN A 10 1.56 -5.00 -7.95
C GLN A 10 0.47 -6.07 -7.78
N THR A 11 0.53 -7.14 -8.57
CA THR A 11 -0.46 -8.23 -8.54
C THR A 11 -0.47 -8.92 -7.18
N GLU A 12 0.70 -9.31 -6.69
CA GLU A 12 0.85 -9.99 -5.39
C GLU A 12 0.42 -9.09 -4.23
N THR A 13 0.79 -7.80 -4.26
CA THR A 13 0.40 -6.83 -3.23
C THR A 13 -1.12 -6.64 -3.22
N TYR A 14 -1.75 -6.57 -4.39
CA TYR A 14 -3.20 -6.47 -4.51
C TYR A 14 -3.89 -7.70 -3.91
N PHE A 15 -3.46 -8.91 -4.24
CA PHE A 15 -4.04 -10.13 -3.67
C PHE A 15 -3.85 -10.21 -2.15
N MET A 16 -2.63 -9.92 -1.69
CA MET A 16 -2.29 -9.95 -0.27
C MET A 16 -3.18 -8.99 0.53
N LEU A 17 -3.38 -7.76 0.06
CA LEU A 17 -4.24 -6.78 0.73
C LEU A 17 -5.73 -7.15 0.64
N ASN A 18 -6.17 -7.81 -0.43
CA ASN A 18 -7.59 -8.20 -0.52
C ASN A 18 -7.94 -9.42 0.35
N LEU A 19 -6.99 -10.34 0.55
CA LEU A 19 -7.31 -11.69 1.03
C LEU A 19 -6.54 -12.13 2.27
N GLU A 20 -5.45 -11.45 2.65
CA GLU A 20 -4.49 -12.01 3.60
C GLU A 20 -4.18 -11.08 4.76
N ILE A 21 -4.08 -9.77 4.52
CA ILE A 21 -3.62 -8.81 5.53
C ILE A 21 -4.19 -7.40 5.32
N THR A 22 -4.33 -6.65 6.42
CA THR A 22 -4.71 -5.23 6.38
C THR A 22 -3.50 -4.32 6.11
N PHE A 23 -3.75 -3.02 5.91
CA PHE A 23 -2.66 -2.06 5.74
C PHE A 23 -1.83 -1.93 7.03
N THR A 24 -2.51 -1.83 8.19
CA THR A 24 -1.84 -1.85 9.49
C THR A 24 -1.04 -3.15 9.71
N GLY A 25 -1.60 -4.31 9.38
CA GLY A 25 -0.89 -5.58 9.54
C GLY A 25 0.34 -5.68 8.65
N LEU A 26 0.25 -5.18 7.41
CA LEU A 26 1.40 -5.09 6.50
C LEU A 26 2.50 -4.19 7.07
N LYS A 27 2.13 -3.04 7.63
CA LYS A 27 3.07 -2.12 8.29
C LYS A 27 3.77 -2.77 9.48
N GLU A 28 3.03 -3.47 10.33
CA GLU A 28 3.58 -4.19 11.47
C GLU A 28 4.55 -5.29 11.04
N TRP A 29 4.19 -6.09 10.04
CA TRP A 29 5.06 -7.12 9.49
C TRP A 29 6.34 -6.54 8.90
N PHE A 30 6.25 -5.46 8.11
CA PHE A 30 7.42 -4.78 7.56
C PHE A 30 8.33 -4.21 8.65
N HIS A 31 7.75 -3.65 9.70
CA HIS A 31 8.51 -3.21 10.87
C HIS A 31 9.27 -4.37 11.53
N MET A 32 8.64 -5.53 11.71
CA MET A 32 9.27 -6.74 12.27
C MET A 32 10.37 -7.31 11.37
N ALA A 33 10.23 -7.16 10.05
CA ALA A 33 11.25 -7.52 9.07
C ALA A 33 12.43 -6.52 9.01
N GLY A 34 12.42 -5.48 9.85
CA GLY A 34 13.49 -4.46 9.92
C GLY A 34 13.30 -3.30 8.95
N MET A 35 12.19 -3.24 8.22
CA MET A 35 11.87 -2.14 7.31
C MET A 35 10.94 -1.14 7.99
N GLN A 36 11.48 0.01 8.38
CA GLN A 36 10.65 1.08 8.93
C GLN A 36 10.03 1.91 7.80
N CYS A 37 8.70 1.94 7.78
CA CYS A 37 7.91 2.76 6.88
C CYS A 37 6.82 3.47 7.68
N ASP A 38 6.69 4.78 7.48
CA ASP A 38 5.48 5.49 7.90
C ASP A 38 4.33 5.22 6.94
N ASP A 39 3.13 5.72 7.28
CA ASP A 39 1.92 5.48 6.48
C ASP A 39 2.08 6.05 5.08
N VAL A 40 2.66 7.25 4.95
CA VAL A 40 2.87 7.91 3.65
C VAL A 40 3.77 7.05 2.76
N SER A 41 4.94 6.66 3.27
CA SER A 41 5.93 5.91 2.52
C SER A 41 5.40 4.54 2.12
N LEU A 42 4.74 3.82 3.04
CA LEU A 42 4.16 2.51 2.75
C LEU A 42 3.03 2.62 1.72
N PHE A 43 2.11 3.56 1.92
CA PHE A 43 0.98 3.77 1.02
C PHE A 43 1.45 4.15 -0.39
N GLN A 44 2.42 5.07 -0.49
CA GLN A 44 3.03 5.46 -1.76
C GLN A 44 3.76 4.30 -2.43
N SER A 45 4.51 3.50 -1.67
CA SER A 45 5.26 2.35 -2.22
C SER A 45 4.33 1.30 -2.81
N ILE A 46 3.14 1.10 -2.22
CA ILE A 46 2.14 0.16 -2.70
C ILE A 46 1.39 0.71 -3.92
N LEU A 47 0.99 1.99 -3.88
CA LEU A 47 0.20 2.59 -4.95
C LEU A 47 1.04 2.94 -6.19
N MET A 48 2.31 3.32 -6.00
CA MET A 48 3.23 3.80 -7.03
C MET A 48 4.61 3.11 -6.89
N PRO A 49 4.69 1.78 -7.05
CA PRO A 49 5.94 1.04 -6.88
C PRO A 49 7.02 1.49 -7.87
N GLU A 50 6.68 2.07 -9.02
CA GLU A 50 7.64 2.59 -9.99
C GLU A 50 8.43 3.82 -9.47
N LYS A 51 7.86 4.56 -8.51
CA LYS A 51 8.42 5.83 -8.02
C LYS A 51 9.37 5.66 -6.83
N ILE A 52 9.41 4.49 -6.21
CA ILE A 52 10.37 4.20 -5.13
C ILE A 52 11.72 3.78 -5.71
N SER A 53 12.80 3.99 -4.95
CA SER A 53 14.16 3.63 -5.38
C SER A 53 14.28 2.13 -5.69
N PRO A 54 15.08 1.72 -6.70
CA PRO A 54 15.22 0.30 -7.08
C PRO A 54 15.60 -0.63 -5.92
N GLU A 55 16.41 -0.16 -4.97
CA GLU A 55 16.82 -0.93 -3.80
C GLU A 55 15.61 -1.29 -2.92
N LYS A 56 14.78 -0.29 -2.60
CA LYS A 56 13.54 -0.46 -1.84
C LYS A 56 12.51 -1.33 -2.59
N GLN A 57 12.47 -1.25 -3.92
CA GLN A 57 11.59 -2.14 -4.71
C GLN A 57 11.99 -3.60 -4.56
N VAL A 58 13.29 -3.89 -4.57
CA VAL A 58 13.81 -5.25 -4.37
C VAL A 58 13.49 -5.74 -2.96
N GLU A 59 13.70 -4.90 -1.93
CA GLU A 59 13.35 -5.23 -0.55
C GLU A 59 11.85 -5.53 -0.39
N PHE A 60 10.99 -4.66 -0.93
CA PHE A 60 9.53 -4.89 -0.96
C PHE A 60 9.16 -6.19 -1.66
N ALA A 61 9.74 -6.43 -2.85
CA ALA A 61 9.44 -7.61 -3.63
C ALA A 61 9.89 -8.90 -2.93
N GLN A 62 11.04 -8.89 -2.27
CA GLN A 62 11.49 -10.04 -1.50
C GLN A 62 10.52 -10.38 -0.38
N LEU A 63 10.11 -9.39 0.43
CA LEU A 63 9.15 -9.63 1.50
C LEU A 63 7.84 -10.19 0.95
N ILE A 64 7.27 -9.53 -0.06
CA ILE A 64 5.94 -9.87 -0.59
C ILE A 64 5.92 -11.21 -1.33
N LEU A 65 6.95 -11.52 -2.15
CA LEU A 65 7.00 -12.76 -2.92
C LEU A 65 7.26 -14.00 -2.05
N TYR A 66 8.03 -13.85 -0.97
CA TYR A 66 8.36 -14.95 -0.05
C TYR A 66 7.47 -14.96 1.21
N ARG A 67 6.40 -14.17 1.26
CA ARG A 67 5.51 -14.02 2.43
C ARG A 67 4.93 -15.34 2.97
N HIS A 68 4.72 -16.33 2.11
CA HIS A 68 4.20 -17.64 2.53
C HIS A 68 5.21 -18.46 3.33
N GLU A 69 6.50 -18.18 3.17
CA GLU A 69 7.59 -18.80 3.93
C GLU A 69 7.88 -18.04 5.23
N ASP A 70 7.36 -16.82 5.37
CA ASP A 70 7.58 -15.95 6.52
C ASP A 70 6.63 -16.29 7.68
N VAL A 71 7.21 -16.74 8.79
CA VAL A 71 6.47 -17.11 10.02
C VAL A 71 5.77 -15.89 10.65
N PHE A 72 6.39 -14.70 10.61
CA PHE A 72 5.76 -13.49 11.12
C PHE A 72 4.53 -13.15 10.29
N PHE A 73 4.61 -13.20 8.97
CA PHE A 73 3.45 -12.99 8.12
C PHE A 73 2.32 -13.97 8.46
N GLN A 74 2.62 -15.27 8.61
CA GLN A 74 1.60 -16.27 8.96
C GLN A 74 0.94 -16.04 10.33
N MET A 75 1.67 -15.44 11.28
CA MET A 75 1.16 -15.14 12.62
C MET A 75 0.34 -13.84 12.68
N HIS A 76 0.58 -12.91 11.75
CA HIS A 76 -0.07 -11.59 11.71
C HIS A 76 -1.09 -11.45 10.57
N ARG A 77 -1.26 -12.50 9.74
CA ARG A 77 -2.35 -12.58 8.77
C ARG A 77 -3.69 -12.47 9.51
N GLY A 78 -4.56 -11.61 9.00
CA GLY A 78 -5.80 -11.29 9.68
C GLY A 78 -6.68 -10.45 8.78
N LEU A 79 -7.95 -10.82 8.72
CA LEU A 79 -8.96 -10.11 7.94
C LEU A 79 -9.67 -9.11 8.86
N SER A 80 -9.31 -7.83 8.78
CA SER A 80 -10.19 -6.76 9.26
C SER A 80 -10.35 -5.72 8.17
N ALA A 81 -11.47 -5.78 7.48
CA ALA A 81 -11.75 -4.94 6.32
C ALA A 81 -12.23 -3.53 6.71
N GLU A 82 -12.34 -3.18 7.99
CA GLU A 82 -12.95 -1.90 8.39
C GLU A 82 -11.95 -0.74 8.51
N GLU A 83 -10.65 -1.00 8.33
CA GLU A 83 -9.62 0.05 8.36
C GLU A 83 -9.79 1.04 7.18
N PRO A 84 -10.04 2.35 7.43
CA PRO A 84 -10.31 3.30 6.35
C PRO A 84 -9.18 3.44 5.31
N LEU A 85 -7.93 3.49 5.76
CA LEU A 85 -6.76 3.58 4.87
C LEU A 85 -6.62 2.34 4.00
N HIS A 86 -6.87 1.17 4.57
CA HIS A 86 -6.85 -0.09 3.83
C HIS A 86 -7.93 -0.13 2.74
N GLN A 87 -9.17 0.27 3.07
CA GLN A 87 -10.26 0.35 2.10
C GLN A 87 -9.98 1.35 0.99
N LEU A 88 -9.43 2.52 1.34
CA LEU A 88 -8.99 3.51 0.38
C LEU A 88 -7.92 2.93 -0.56
N LEU A 89 -6.92 2.25 -0.01
CA LEU A 89 -5.82 1.68 -0.79
C LEU A 89 -6.33 0.62 -1.77
N ILE A 90 -7.19 -0.30 -1.34
CA ILE A 90 -7.79 -1.31 -2.22
C ILE A 90 -8.58 -0.65 -3.36
N GLN A 91 -9.38 0.37 -3.05
CA GLN A 91 -10.13 1.10 -4.07
C GLN A 91 -9.19 1.72 -5.10
N LEU A 92 -8.10 2.35 -4.66
CA LEU A 92 -7.15 3.01 -5.56
C LEU A 92 -6.33 2.01 -6.38
N LEU A 93 -5.97 0.85 -5.82
CA LEU A 93 -5.33 -0.23 -6.57
C LEU A 93 -6.26 -0.78 -7.66
N ASN A 94 -7.56 -0.84 -7.39
CA ASN A 94 -8.57 -1.19 -8.39
C ASN A 94 -8.68 -0.14 -9.49
N VAL A 95 -8.78 1.15 -9.13
CA VAL A 95 -8.77 2.26 -10.09
C VAL A 95 -7.50 2.24 -10.93
N ARG A 96 -6.33 2.02 -10.30
CA ARG A 96 -5.03 1.93 -10.99
C ARG A 96 -5.01 0.79 -11.99
N THR A 97 -5.51 -0.38 -11.61
CA THR A 97 -5.58 -1.56 -12.49
C THR A 97 -6.48 -1.33 -13.70
N LEU A 98 -7.61 -0.63 -13.53
CA LEU A 98 -8.59 -0.42 -14.60
C LEU A 98 -8.34 0.82 -15.46
N HIS A 99 -7.80 1.88 -14.86
CA HIS A 99 -7.74 3.23 -15.44
C HIS A 99 -6.35 3.87 -15.40
N GLY A 100 -5.34 3.12 -14.94
CA GLY A 100 -3.96 3.59 -14.87
C GLY A 100 -3.64 4.41 -13.63
N GLU A 101 -2.34 4.63 -13.41
CA GLU A 101 -1.81 5.33 -12.24
C GLU A 101 -2.29 6.78 -12.13
N GLU A 102 -2.29 7.54 -13.23
CA GLU A 102 -2.67 8.95 -13.20
C GLU A 102 -4.10 9.15 -12.67
N THR A 103 -5.04 8.30 -13.10
CA THR A 103 -6.42 8.32 -12.63
C THR A 103 -6.51 8.00 -11.13
N ALA A 104 -5.74 7.02 -10.66
CA ALA A 104 -5.71 6.67 -9.23
C ALA A 104 -5.12 7.80 -8.38
N ILE A 105 -4.08 8.50 -8.86
CA ILE A 105 -3.51 9.65 -8.15
C ILE A 105 -4.51 10.80 -8.06
N LEU A 106 -5.25 11.07 -9.14
CA LEU A 106 -6.30 12.09 -9.14
C LEU A 106 -7.44 11.75 -8.16
N ASP A 107 -7.91 10.50 -8.15
CA ASP A 107 -8.94 10.03 -7.21
C ASP A 107 -8.45 10.15 -5.77
N LEU A 108 -7.20 9.76 -5.48
CA LEU A 108 -6.59 9.94 -4.17
C LEU A 108 -6.56 11.42 -3.77
N TRP A 109 -6.10 12.30 -4.65
CA TRP A 109 -6.02 13.74 -4.39
C TRP A 109 -7.40 14.34 -4.07
N GLU A 110 -8.43 13.99 -4.83
CA GLU A 110 -9.80 14.43 -4.58
C GLU A 110 -10.31 13.94 -3.23
N LYS A 111 -10.14 12.64 -2.93
CA LYS A 111 -10.57 12.03 -1.67
C LYS A 111 -9.89 12.65 -0.45
N LEU A 112 -8.59 12.91 -0.51
CA LEU A 112 -7.88 13.58 0.60
C LEU A 112 -8.37 15.02 0.80
N ASN A 113 -8.67 15.75 -0.27
CA ASN A 113 -9.19 17.12 -0.16
C ASN A 113 -10.62 17.19 0.38
N LEU A 114 -11.45 16.18 0.10
CA LEU A 114 -12.77 16.03 0.69
C LEU A 114 -12.65 15.67 2.17
N ASP A 115 -11.86 14.66 2.50
CA ASP A 115 -11.65 14.19 3.88
C ASP A 115 -11.12 15.30 4.80
N ARG A 116 -10.23 16.18 4.30
CA ARG A 116 -9.72 17.36 5.04
C ARG A 116 -10.82 18.31 5.53
N LYS A 117 -11.98 18.32 4.90
CA LYS A 117 -13.12 19.18 5.24
C LYS A 117 -14.10 18.51 6.20
N GLU A 118 -13.93 17.22 6.46
CA GLU A 118 -14.79 16.46 7.36
C GLU A 118 -14.52 16.80 8.83
N THR A 119 -15.55 16.60 9.66
CA THR A 119 -15.44 16.80 11.11
C THR A 119 -14.54 15.75 11.79
N ASP A 120 -14.54 14.52 11.25
CA ASP A 120 -13.68 13.42 11.67
C ASP A 120 -12.94 12.83 10.46
N PRO A 121 -11.76 13.39 10.12
CA PRO A 121 -11.01 13.00 8.93
C PRO A 121 -10.30 11.66 9.13
N LYS A 122 -10.45 10.76 8.15
CA LYS A 122 -10.03 9.36 8.22
C LYS A 122 -8.62 9.13 7.66
N TYR A 123 -8.10 10.05 6.85
CA TYR A 123 -6.86 9.85 6.10
C TYR A 123 -5.74 10.81 6.51
N ARG A 124 -5.80 11.36 7.73
CA ARG A 124 -4.84 12.36 8.23
C ARG A 124 -3.38 11.92 8.08
N SER A 125 -3.08 10.64 8.32
CA SER A 125 -1.71 10.13 8.29
C SER A 125 -1.08 10.10 6.90
N ILE A 126 -1.86 10.29 5.82
CA ILE A 126 -1.37 10.34 4.44
C ILE A 126 -1.56 11.69 3.75
N TYR A 127 -1.95 12.74 4.49
CA TYR A 127 -2.14 14.09 3.91
C TYR A 127 -0.84 14.71 3.37
N GLU A 128 0.30 14.28 3.88
CA GLU A 128 1.60 14.78 3.45
C GLU A 128 2.02 14.24 2.08
N LEU A 129 1.31 13.25 1.52
CA LEU A 129 1.62 12.63 0.23
C LEU A 129 1.68 13.62 -0.94
N PHE A 130 0.92 14.72 -0.87
CA PHE A 130 0.93 15.81 -1.87
C PHE A 130 1.48 17.14 -1.33
N SER A 131 2.01 17.14 -0.12
CA SER A 131 2.54 18.34 0.52
C SER A 131 4.03 18.44 0.20
N ASN A 132 4.33 18.87 -1.03
CA ASN A 132 5.68 19.33 -1.39
C ASN A 132 5.90 20.76 -0.89
#